data_AF-A0A4R0NEH4-F1
#
_entry.id   AF-A0A4R0NEH4-F1
#
_cell.length_a   1.000
_cell.length_b   1.000
_cell.length_c   1.000
_cell.angle_alpha   90.00
_cell.angle_beta   90.00
_cell.angle_gamma   90.00
#
_symmetry.space_group_name_H-M   'P 1'
#
loop_
_entity.id
_entity.type
_entity.pdbx_description
1 polymer ?
#
loop_
_entity_poly.entity_id
_entity_poly.type
_entity_poly.pdbx_seq_one_letter_code
_entity_poly.pdbx_strand_id
1 'polypeptide(L)' 'MEIKKGELLNLRVFIDRSIVEVFVNGRQCIAVRTYPDRADSKGVSIQARNDALLKSLDAWQMENVYSKK' A
#
# COMPACT_ATOMS: atom_id res chain seq x y z
N MET A 1 5.79 18.18 -3.83
CA MET A 1 4.88 18.17 -4.99
C MET A 1 3.48 17.89 -4.48
N GLU A 2 2.47 18.61 -4.95
CA GLU A 2 1.09 18.51 -4.44
C GLU A 2 0.23 17.56 -5.31
N ILE A 3 -0.74 16.89 -4.69
CA ILE A 3 -1.82 16.16 -5.38
C ILE A 3 -2.92 17.17 -5.65
N LYS A 4 -3.35 17.36 -6.90
CA LYS A 4 -4.37 18.36 -7.22
C LYS A 4 -5.75 17.90 -6.77
N LYS A 5 -6.61 18.84 -6.41
CA LYS A 5 -8.03 18.54 -6.15
C LYS A 5 -8.67 17.91 -7.40
N GLY A 6 -9.34 16.78 -7.21
CA GLY A 6 -9.98 16.01 -8.29
C GLY A 6 -9.02 15.15 -9.12
N GLU A 7 -7.72 15.17 -8.84
CA GLU A 7 -6.77 14.24 -9.43
C GLU A 7 -7.05 12.82 -8.94
N LEU A 8 -7.01 11.83 -9.84
CA LEU A 8 -7.13 10.43 -9.45
C LEU A 8 -5.93 10.04 -8.57
N LEU A 9 -6.23 9.53 -7.38
CA LEU A 9 -5.23 9.01 -6.46
C LEU A 9 -4.91 7.55 -6.82
N ASN A 10 -3.74 7.31 -7.39
CA ASN A 10 -3.18 6.00 -7.67
C ASN A 10 -2.13 5.67 -6.59
N LEU A 11 -2.45 4.67 -5.78
CA LEU A 11 -1.57 4.17 -4.73
C LEU A 11 -1.04 2.80 -5.13
N ARG A 12 0.29 2.65 -5.07
CA ARG A 12 0.95 1.34 -5.12
C ARG A 12 1.61 1.09 -3.77
N VAL A 13 1.14 0.06 -3.08
CA VAL A 13 1.59 -0.28 -1.73
C VAL A 13 2.35 -1.60 -1.75
N PHE A 14 3.55 -1.60 -1.20
CA PHE A 14 4.32 -2.81 -0.93
C PHE A 14 4.39 -3.05 0.57
N ILE A 15 4.17 -4.30 0.97
CA ILE A 15 4.28 -4.75 2.36
C ILE A 15 5.31 -5.89 2.36
N ASP A 16 6.54 -5.58 2.73
CA ASP A 16 7.63 -6.54 2.86
C ASP A 16 8.01 -6.72 4.33
N ARG A 17 7.45 -7.77 4.93
CA ARG A 17 7.60 -8.10 6.36
C ARG A 17 7.22 -6.90 7.23
N SER A 18 8.20 -6.20 7.79
CA SER A 18 8.00 -5.03 8.65
C SER A 18 7.92 -3.71 7.88
N ILE A 19 8.27 -3.69 6.60
CA ILE A 19 8.37 -2.46 5.80
C ILE A 19 7.08 -2.28 5.02
N VAL A 20 6.53 -1.06 5.06
CA VAL A 20 5.42 -0.63 4.23
C VAL A 20 5.88 0.56 3.40
N GLU A 21 5.83 0.41 2.08
CA GLU A 21 6.17 1.47 1.12
C GLU A 21 4.94 1.84 0.31
N VAL A 22 4.65 3.14 0.21
CA VAL A 22 3.50 3.68 -0.51
C VAL A 22 4.00 4.65 -1.58
N PHE A 23 3.76 4.30 -2.83
CA PHE A 23 4.02 5.14 -3.99
C PHE A 23 2.72 5.82 -4.41
N VAL A 24 2.77 7.15 -4.54
CA VAL A 24 1.60 7.98 -4.87
C VAL A 24 1.80 8.63 -6.22
N ASN A 25 0.91 8.32 -7.16
CA ASN A 25 0.86 8.85 -8.53
C ASN A 25 2.22 8.82 -9.26
N GLY A 26 3.11 7.87 -8.91
CA GLY A 26 4.47 7.77 -9.45
C GLY A 26 5.41 8.94 -9.12
N ARG A 27 5.00 9.85 -8.22
CA ARG A 27 5.71 11.12 -7.93
C ARG A 27 6.25 11.20 -6.51
N GLN A 28 5.64 10.46 -5.59
CA GLN A 28 6.00 10.50 -4.17
C GLN A 28 6.10 9.08 -3.64
N CYS A 29 7.02 8.87 -2.69
CA CYS A 29 7.19 7.62 -1.97
C CYS A 29 7.26 7.91 -0.47
N ILE A 30 6.55 7.11 0.33
CA ILE A 30 6.60 7.12 1.79
C ILE A 30 6.92 5.71 2.23
N ALA A 31 7.97 5.53 3.02
CA ALA A 31 8.35 4.27 3.61
C ALA A 31 8.24 4.36 5.13
N VAL A 32 7.60 3.37 5.74
CA VAL A 32 7.49 3.24 7.20
C VAL A 32 7.79 1.82 7.63
N ARG A 33 8.11 1.66 8.91
CA ARG A 33 8.30 0.35 9.52
C ARG A 33 7.23 0.11 10.58
N THR A 34 6.65 -1.08 10.56
CA THR A 34 5.60 -1.52 11.49
C THR A 34 5.93 -2.91 12.03
N TYR A 35 5.56 -3.15 13.29
CA TYR A 35 5.80 -4.39 14.02
C TYR A 35 4.50 -4.78 14.74
N PRO A 36 3.58 -5.48 14.08
CA PRO A 36 2.33 -5.88 14.72
C PRO A 36 2.60 -6.98 15.76
N ASP A 37 2.06 -6.82 16.97
CA ASP A 37 2.22 -7.80 18.06
C ASP A 37 1.31 -9.02 17.91
N ARG A 38 0.17 -8.88 17.22
CA ARG A 38 -0.80 -9.96 17.06
C ARG A 38 -0.50 -10.80 15.82
N ALA A 39 -0.49 -12.13 15.99
CA ALA A 39 -0.25 -13.09 14.91
C ALA A 39 -1.28 -13.05 13.77
N ASP A 40 -2.47 -12.51 14.00
CA ASP A 40 -3.56 -12.38 13.03
C ASP A 40 -3.58 -11.02 12.30
N SER A 41 -2.59 -10.15 12.53
CA SER A 41 -2.42 -8.85 11.86
C SER A 41 -1.90 -9.00 10.42
N LYS A 42 -2.64 -9.75 9.59
CA LYS A 42 -2.27 -10.09 8.21
C LYS A 42 -3.25 -9.54 7.17
N GLY A 43 -4.39 -9.01 7.62
CA GLY A 43 -5.43 -8.49 6.74
C GLY A 43 -5.13 -7.09 6.19
N VAL A 44 -5.78 -6.75 5.08
CA VAL A 44 -5.78 -5.42 4.48
C VAL A 44 -7.23 -4.96 4.32
N SER A 45 -7.48 -3.68 4.59
CA SER A 45 -8.77 -3.04 4.36
C SER A 45 -8.57 -1.64 3.78
N ILE A 46 -9.58 -1.13 3.08
CA ILE A 46 -9.61 0.23 2.53
C ILE A 46 -10.63 1.02 3.32
N GLN A 47 -10.25 2.22 3.74
CA GLN A 47 -11.14 3.14 4.42
C GLN A 47 -10.97 4.55 3.84
N ALA A 48 -12.08 5.26 3.72
CA ALA A 48 -12.13 6.69 3.44
C ALA A 48 -12.87 7.40 4.57
N ARG A 49 -12.43 8.61 4.94
CA ARG A 49 -13.13 9.42 5.96
C ARG A 49 -14.40 10.09 5.40
N ASN A 50 -14.39 10.38 4.10
CA ASN A 50 -15.51 10.96 3.35
C ASN A 50 -15.84 10.04 2.16
N ASP A 51 -16.78 10.46 1.33
CA ASP A 51 -17.13 9.75 0.10
C ASP A 51 -15.91 9.59 -0.82
N ALA A 52 -15.65 8.34 -1.19
CA ALA A 52 -14.61 7.97 -2.13
C ALA A 52 -15.14 6.87 -3.05
N LEU A 53 -14.76 6.94 -4.32
CA LEU A 53 -15.05 5.90 -5.30
C LEU A 53 -13.79 5.10 -5.58
N LEU A 54 -13.78 3.83 -5.19
CA LEU A 54 -12.73 2.89 -5.57
C LEU A 54 -12.90 2.53 -7.05
N LYS A 55 -11.97 3.00 -7.89
CA LYS A 55 -12.01 2.74 -9.34
C LYS A 55 -11.52 1.34 -9.70
N SER A 56 -10.47 0.88 -9.04
CA SER A 56 -9.88 -0.44 -9.23
C SER A 56 -9.06 -0.82 -8.01
N LEU A 57 -8.91 -2.12 -7.76
CA LEU A 57 -8.04 -2.66 -6.73
C LEU A 57 -7.48 -4.00 -7.22
N ASP A 58 -6.16 -4.07 -7.28
CA ASP A 58 -5.43 -5.31 -7.51
C ASP A 58 -4.57 -5.61 -6.29
N ALA A 59 -4.57 -6.86 -5.85
CA ALA A 59 -3.79 -7.32 -4.71
C ALA A 59 -3.02 -8.59 -5.09
N TRP A 60 -1.74 -8.62 -4.74
CA TRP A 60 -0.81 -9.69 -5.12
C TRP A 60 -0.07 -10.17 -3.89
N GLN A 61 0.05 -11.48 -3.73
CA GLN A 61 0.95 -12.06 -2.76
C GLN A 61 2.37 -12.02 -3.32
N MET A 62 3.27 -11.28 -2.68
CA MET A 62 4.68 -11.22 -3.11
C MET A 62 5.36 -12.58 -2.93
N GLU A 63 6.10 -12.99 -3.95
CA GLU A 63 6.96 -14.16 -3.89
C GLU A 63 8.24 -13.87 -3.09
N ASN A 64 8.79 -14.92 -2.48
CA ASN A 64 10.08 -14.84 -1.83
C ASN A 64 11.20 -14.77 -2.89
N VAL A 65 11.97 -13.68 -2.88
CA VAL A 65 13.09 -13.45 -3.81
C VAL A 65 14.26 -14.43 -3.64
N TYR A 66 14.34 -15.15 -2.53
CA TYR A 66 15.38 -16.14 -2.23
C TYR A 66 14.97 -17.59 -2.54
N SER A 67 13.76 -17.81 -3.07
CA SER A 67 13.19 -19.16 -3.24
C SER A 67 13.79 -19.97 -4.38
N LYS A 68 14.48 -19.33 -5.34
CA LYS A 68 15.18 -20.00 -6.43
C LYS A 68 16.67 -20.11 -6.09
N LYS A 69 17.10 -21.33 -5.77
CA LYS A 69 18.48 -21.79 -5.85
C LYS A 69 18.57 -22.88 -6.90
#